data_AF-A0A838E6L7-F1
#
_entry.id   AF-A0A838E6L7-F1
#
_cell.length_a   1.000
_cell.length_b   1.000
_cell.length_c   1.000
_cell.angle_alpha   90.00
_cell.angle_beta   90.00
_cell.angle_gamma   90.00
#
_symmetry.space_group_name_H-M   'P 1'
#
loop_
_entity.id
_entity.type
_entity.pdbx_description
1 polymer ?
#
loop_
_entity_poly.entity_id
_entity_poly.type
_entity_poly.pdbx_seq_one_letter_code
_entity_poly.pdbx_strand_id
1 'polypeptide(L)'
;MNGVVELERVRRRVTEDPAVHGAGDSGAGMAAVRSAVARAVREEGVLLPPEDLSALVRDLSDHLAGLGPIQPLLRDPAVTDVMVNGPGEVWVERDGLLERTRVAYADSEALHAAVLRVLGPLGLRLDRARPWVDAQLPDGSRLHALLPPLAPDGPVVTIRTFRAVAHGWGALATSGAVPDQVADLLRACVAERRSVVVCGRTGTGKTTLLNLLLAEIGDQERVVVIEDAAELRPRCPHVVRLEARPPNAEQAGEVTLRDLVRQALRMRPERIVVGEVRGVELVDVLQALATGHEGCMTTVHARAADEALVRMEGMALLAGLPLAAARAQLAVGLDVVVALSRGPGGRRGVVQVAEVAPRAADGPLSARDLWRRSSWD
;
A
#
# COMPACT_ATOMS: atom_id res chain seq x y z
N MET A 1 13.06 -38.36 -13.03
CA MET A 1 14.23 -38.52 -12.14
C MET A 1 15.41 -37.63 -12.52
N ASN A 2 15.62 -37.21 -13.78
CA ASN A 2 16.72 -36.30 -14.15
C ASN A 2 16.53 -34.84 -13.66
N GLY A 3 15.33 -34.27 -13.72
CA GLY A 3 15.12 -32.84 -13.39
C GLY A 3 15.28 -32.46 -11.92
N VAL A 4 15.08 -33.38 -10.97
CA VAL A 4 15.24 -33.11 -9.52
C VAL A 4 16.71 -33.03 -9.12
N VAL A 5 17.56 -33.87 -9.75
CA VAL A 5 19.01 -33.89 -9.52
C VAL A 5 19.69 -32.65 -10.11
N GLU A 6 19.19 -32.14 -11.24
CA GLU A 6 19.65 -30.86 -11.83
C GLU A 6 19.29 -29.66 -10.93
N LEU A 7 18.10 -29.66 -10.33
CA LEU A 7 17.61 -28.59 -9.45
C LEU A 7 18.45 -28.44 -8.17
N GLU A 8 18.80 -29.56 -7.53
CA GLU A 8 19.66 -29.51 -6.32
C GLU A 8 21.08 -29.02 -6.64
N ARG A 9 21.64 -29.41 -7.79
CA ARG A 9 22.97 -28.95 -8.22
C ARG A 9 22.98 -27.47 -8.54
N VAL A 10 21.99 -26.99 -9.30
CA VAL A 10 21.84 -25.56 -9.60
C VAL A 10 21.61 -24.78 -8.31
N ARG A 11 20.75 -25.26 -7.40
CA ARG A 11 20.53 -24.65 -6.08
C ARG A 11 21.81 -24.56 -5.25
N ARG A 12 22.61 -25.64 -5.21
CA ARG A 12 23.89 -25.64 -4.49
C ARG A 12 24.83 -24.58 -5.05
N ARG A 13 25.01 -24.53 -6.37
CA ARG A 13 25.89 -23.54 -7.03
C ARG A 13 25.42 -22.10 -6.86
N VAL A 14 24.11 -21.85 -6.92
CA VAL A 14 23.55 -20.50 -6.70
C VAL A 14 23.73 -20.08 -5.24
N THR A 15 23.56 -21.00 -4.30
CA THR A 15 23.87 -20.73 -2.89
C THR A 15 25.36 -20.44 -2.71
N GLU A 16 26.26 -21.18 -3.35
CA GLU A 16 27.72 -20.98 -3.23
C GLU A 16 28.24 -19.74 -3.99
N ASP A 17 27.38 -19.01 -4.72
CA ASP A 17 27.76 -17.86 -5.53
C ASP A 17 28.05 -16.62 -4.64
N PRO A 18 29.28 -16.06 -4.70
CA PRO A 18 29.65 -14.87 -3.94
C PRO A 18 28.77 -13.64 -4.24
N ALA A 19 28.23 -13.54 -5.45
CA ALA A 19 27.35 -12.44 -5.85
C ALA A 19 25.97 -12.51 -5.18
N VAL A 20 25.54 -13.70 -4.74
CA VAL A 20 24.31 -13.90 -3.98
C VAL A 20 24.54 -13.61 -2.49
N HIS A 21 25.73 -13.95 -1.97
CA HIS A 21 26.11 -13.69 -0.57
C HIS A 21 26.34 -12.21 -0.26
N GLY A 22 26.86 -11.43 -1.22
CA GLY A 22 27.10 -9.99 -1.05
C GLY A 22 25.87 -9.09 -1.24
N ALA A 23 24.76 -9.62 -1.77
CA ALA A 23 23.58 -8.84 -2.13
C ALA A 23 22.56 -8.64 -0.99
N GLY A 24 22.85 -9.13 0.23
CA GLY A 24 21.94 -9.06 1.38
C GLY A 24 21.57 -7.63 1.83
N ASP A 25 22.38 -6.62 1.49
CA ASP A 25 22.23 -5.24 2.00
C ASP A 25 21.69 -4.22 0.98
N SER A 26 21.53 -4.58 -0.29
CA SER A 26 21.04 -3.66 -1.31
C SER A 26 20.12 -4.42 -2.26
N GLY A 27 19.02 -3.81 -2.72
CA GLY A 27 17.96 -4.44 -3.53
C GLY A 27 18.36 -5.12 -4.86
N ALA A 28 19.64 -5.40 -5.07
CA ALA A 28 20.24 -6.24 -6.09
C ALA A 28 19.90 -7.75 -5.98
N GLY A 29 19.30 -8.22 -4.87
CA GLY A 29 19.14 -9.65 -4.56
C GLY A 29 18.52 -10.50 -5.67
N MET A 30 17.35 -10.13 -6.21
CA MET A 30 16.66 -10.96 -7.22
C MET A 30 17.34 -10.91 -8.61
N ALA A 31 17.98 -9.80 -8.96
CA ALA A 31 18.74 -9.68 -10.21
C ALA A 31 20.05 -10.47 -10.13
N ALA A 32 20.74 -10.40 -9.00
CA ALA A 32 21.93 -11.20 -8.70
C ALA A 32 21.60 -12.69 -8.70
N VAL A 33 20.51 -13.11 -8.04
CA VAL A 33 20.03 -14.50 -8.05
C VAL A 33 19.69 -14.95 -9.46
N ARG A 34 18.95 -14.15 -10.25
CA ARG A 34 18.67 -14.48 -11.67
C ARG A 34 19.94 -14.68 -12.48
N SER A 35 20.93 -13.79 -12.31
CA SER A 35 22.22 -13.90 -12.99
C SER A 35 23.01 -15.15 -12.55
N ALA A 36 23.00 -15.47 -11.26
CA ALA A 36 23.63 -16.64 -10.68
C ALA A 36 22.99 -17.93 -11.21
N VAL A 37 21.66 -18.00 -11.21
CA VAL A 37 20.88 -19.11 -11.78
C VAL A 37 21.20 -19.28 -13.25
N ALA A 38 21.18 -18.21 -14.05
CA ALA A 38 21.48 -18.28 -15.48
C ALA A 38 22.90 -18.80 -15.74
N ARG A 39 23.87 -18.45 -14.88
CA ARG A 39 25.24 -18.96 -14.98
C ARG A 39 25.31 -20.45 -14.60
N ALA A 40 24.71 -20.84 -13.47
CA ALA A 40 24.69 -22.22 -13.01
C ALA A 40 24.04 -23.17 -14.03
N VAL A 41 22.92 -22.76 -14.64
CA VAL A 41 22.24 -23.55 -15.68
C VAL A 41 23.13 -23.74 -16.92
N ARG A 42 23.86 -22.69 -17.36
CA ARG A 42 24.81 -22.80 -18.48
C ARG A 42 25.96 -23.74 -18.17
N GLU A 43 26.50 -23.68 -16.95
CA GLU A 43 27.64 -24.52 -16.55
C GLU A 43 27.28 -25.99 -16.30
N GLU A 44 26.01 -26.30 -16.00
CA GLU A 44 25.51 -27.69 -15.96
C GLU A 44 25.25 -28.25 -17.39
N GLY A 45 25.48 -27.45 -18.44
CA GLY A 45 25.39 -27.90 -19.83
C GLY A 45 23.95 -28.09 -20.32
N VAL A 46 22.97 -27.44 -19.69
CA VAL A 46 21.56 -27.52 -20.08
C VAL A 46 21.37 -26.85 -21.44
N LEU A 47 21.09 -27.67 -22.46
CA LEU A 47 20.81 -27.21 -23.83
C LEU A 47 19.29 -27.13 -24.04
N LEU A 48 18.75 -25.92 -23.89
CA LEU A 48 17.36 -25.61 -24.15
C LEU A 48 17.24 -24.47 -25.17
N PRO A 49 16.13 -24.40 -25.93
CA PRO A 49 15.78 -23.20 -26.67
C PRO A 49 15.82 -21.95 -25.78
N PRO A 50 16.14 -20.75 -26.32
CA PRO A 50 16.27 -19.53 -25.52
C PRO A 50 15.05 -19.20 -24.65
N GLU A 51 13.84 -19.51 -25.14
CA GLU A 51 12.59 -19.29 -24.40
C GLU A 51 12.45 -20.23 -23.21
N ASP A 52 12.72 -21.52 -23.41
CA ASP A 52 12.68 -22.56 -22.37
C ASP A 52 13.75 -22.32 -21.30
N LEU A 53 14.95 -21.90 -21.72
CA LEU A 53 16.02 -21.50 -20.81
C LEU A 53 15.60 -20.30 -19.96
N SER A 54 14.97 -19.29 -20.57
CA SER A 54 14.49 -18.11 -19.85
C SER A 54 13.37 -18.46 -18.87
N ALA A 55 12.49 -19.39 -19.23
CA ALA A 55 11.46 -19.91 -18.34
C ALA A 55 12.07 -20.68 -17.16
N LEU A 56 13.03 -21.57 -17.42
CA LEU A 56 13.73 -22.33 -16.38
C LEU A 56 14.46 -21.41 -15.41
N VAL A 57 15.22 -20.44 -15.90
CA VAL A 57 15.94 -19.47 -15.06
C VAL A 57 14.96 -18.70 -14.17
N ARG A 58 13.82 -18.29 -14.71
CA ARG A 58 12.78 -17.59 -13.95
C ARG A 58 12.19 -18.49 -12.86
N ASP A 59 11.77 -19.70 -13.20
CA ASP A 59 11.16 -20.64 -12.26
C ASP A 59 12.13 -20.99 -11.12
N LEU A 60 13.40 -21.24 -11.43
CA LEU A 60 14.44 -21.47 -10.44
C LEU A 60 14.66 -20.25 -9.54
N SER A 61 14.70 -19.05 -10.12
CA SER A 61 14.84 -17.82 -9.34
C SER A 61 13.66 -17.60 -8.38
N ASP A 62 12.45 -17.91 -8.83
CA ASP A 62 11.24 -17.82 -8.00
C ASP A 62 11.27 -18.81 -6.83
N HIS A 63 11.84 -20.00 -7.03
CA HIS A 63 12.03 -20.99 -5.97
C HIS A 63 13.21 -20.66 -5.04
N LEU A 64 14.22 -19.93 -5.52
CA LEU A 64 15.45 -19.65 -4.75
C LEU A 64 15.44 -18.30 -4.04
N ALA A 65 14.64 -17.33 -4.48
CA ALA A 65 14.55 -16.01 -3.87
C ALA A 65 13.13 -15.43 -3.81
N GLY A 66 12.15 -16.07 -4.44
CA GLY A 66 10.75 -15.64 -4.42
C GLY A 66 9.88 -16.48 -3.50
N LEU A 67 8.58 -16.42 -3.74
CA LEU A 67 7.54 -17.17 -3.04
C LEU A 67 7.22 -18.52 -3.71
N GLY A 68 8.04 -18.96 -4.68
CA GLY A 68 7.90 -20.24 -5.35
C GLY A 68 6.64 -20.34 -6.22
N PRO A 69 5.78 -21.35 -6.03
CA PRO A 69 4.66 -21.64 -6.94
C PRO A 69 3.68 -20.48 -7.20
N ILE A 70 3.53 -19.54 -6.26
CA ILE A 70 2.61 -18.40 -6.40
C ILE A 70 3.22 -17.20 -7.16
N GLN A 71 4.53 -17.21 -7.45
CA GLN A 71 5.19 -16.07 -8.10
C GLN A 71 4.61 -15.72 -9.48
N PRO A 72 4.19 -16.69 -10.33
CA PRO A 72 3.47 -16.39 -11.56
C PRO A 72 2.15 -15.63 -11.32
N LEU A 73 1.40 -15.95 -10.26
CA LEU A 73 0.15 -15.25 -9.91
C LEU A 73 0.42 -13.80 -9.52
N LEU A 74 1.49 -13.54 -8.76
CA LEU A 74 1.89 -12.19 -8.35
C LEU A 74 2.34 -11.31 -9.53
N ARG A 75 2.82 -11.92 -10.63
CA ARG A 75 3.22 -11.20 -11.85
C ARG A 75 2.05 -10.94 -12.80
N ASP A 76 0.97 -11.70 -12.68
CA ASP A 76 -0.17 -11.59 -13.57
C ASP A 76 -0.87 -10.24 -13.37
N PRO A 77 -0.99 -9.38 -14.41
CA PRO A 77 -1.57 -8.05 -14.29
C PRO A 77 -3.09 -8.01 -14.05
N ALA A 78 -3.79 -9.13 -13.92
CA ALA A 78 -5.19 -9.15 -13.47
C ALA A 78 -5.37 -9.53 -11.99
N VAL A 79 -4.35 -10.09 -11.31
CA VAL A 79 -4.43 -10.49 -9.89
C VAL A 79 -4.20 -9.30 -8.95
N THR A 80 -5.15 -8.96 -8.09
CA THR A 80 -4.94 -7.90 -7.08
C THR A 80 -4.49 -8.47 -5.73
N ASP A 81 -4.97 -9.65 -5.38
CA ASP A 81 -4.73 -10.28 -4.09
C ASP A 81 -4.47 -11.78 -4.30
N VAL A 82 -3.55 -12.35 -3.51
CA VAL A 82 -3.26 -13.80 -3.45
C VAL A 82 -3.43 -14.24 -2.01
N MET A 83 -4.28 -15.24 -1.77
CA MET A 83 -4.50 -15.80 -0.44
C MET A 83 -4.17 -17.29 -0.44
N VAL A 84 -3.24 -17.68 0.43
CA VAL A 84 -2.83 -19.05 0.67
C VAL A 84 -3.38 -19.46 2.02
N ASN A 85 -4.44 -20.26 2.04
CA ASN A 85 -5.12 -20.73 3.25
C ASN A 85 -4.52 -22.04 3.81
N GLY A 86 -3.34 -22.41 3.29
CA GLY A 86 -2.66 -23.68 3.53
C GLY A 86 -1.97 -24.15 2.24
N PRO A 87 -1.14 -25.19 2.31
CA PRO A 87 -0.31 -25.58 1.17
C PRO A 87 -1.11 -26.02 -0.06
N GLY A 88 -2.31 -26.58 0.12
CA GLY A 88 -3.18 -27.05 -0.98
C GLY A 88 -4.29 -26.08 -1.40
N GLU A 89 -4.34 -24.87 -0.85
CA GLU A 89 -5.44 -23.94 -1.08
C GLU A 89 -4.94 -22.52 -1.36
N VAL A 90 -4.89 -22.18 -2.65
CA VAL A 90 -4.51 -20.84 -3.13
C VAL A 90 -5.66 -20.20 -3.90
N TRP A 91 -6.08 -19.03 -3.46
CA TRP A 91 -7.08 -18.17 -4.09
C TRP A 91 -6.43 -16.89 -4.63
N VAL A 92 -7.05 -16.30 -5.64
CA VAL A 92 -6.70 -14.95 -6.10
C VAL A 92 -7.94 -14.08 -6.30
N GLU A 93 -7.79 -12.77 -6.17
CA GLU A 93 -8.78 -11.77 -6.61
C GLU A 93 -8.43 -11.27 -8.02
N ARG A 94 -9.39 -11.36 -8.95
CA ARG A 94 -9.32 -10.72 -10.28
C ARG A 94 -10.59 -9.92 -10.51
N ASP A 95 -10.44 -8.66 -10.88
CA ASP A 95 -11.56 -7.75 -11.13
C ASP A 95 -12.60 -7.71 -9.99
N GLY A 96 -12.16 -7.89 -8.74
CA GLY A 96 -13.03 -7.92 -7.56
C GLY A 96 -13.74 -9.26 -7.30
N LEU A 97 -13.42 -10.31 -8.04
CA LEU A 97 -13.96 -11.65 -7.89
C LEU A 97 -12.89 -12.61 -7.38
N LEU A 98 -13.27 -13.47 -6.42
CA LEU A 98 -12.39 -14.50 -5.88
C LEU A 98 -12.46 -15.77 -6.73
N GLU A 99 -11.30 -16.28 -7.13
CA GLU A 99 -11.16 -17.53 -7.85
C GLU A 99 -10.19 -18.47 -7.14
N ARG A 100 -10.51 -19.77 -7.11
CA ARG A 100 -9.61 -20.81 -6.61
C ARG A 100 -8.67 -21.23 -7.74
N THR A 101 -7.37 -21.23 -7.47
CA THR A 101 -6.35 -21.64 -8.44
C THR A 101 -6.02 -23.12 -8.33
N ARG A 102 -5.20 -23.62 -9.26
CA ARG A 102 -4.60 -24.97 -9.20
C ARG A 102 -3.19 -24.97 -8.57
N VAL A 103 -2.70 -23.81 -8.16
CA VAL A 103 -1.36 -23.67 -7.57
C VAL A 103 -1.39 -24.23 -6.15
N ALA A 104 -0.35 -24.97 -5.78
CA ALA A 104 -0.18 -25.53 -4.44
C ALA A 104 1.31 -25.57 -4.08
N TYR A 105 1.58 -25.51 -2.78
CA TYR A 105 2.85 -25.89 -2.18
C TYR A 105 2.86 -27.40 -1.90
N ALA A 106 4.05 -27.98 -1.77
CA ALA A 106 4.19 -29.40 -1.45
C ALA A 106 3.58 -29.73 -0.07
N ASP A 107 3.86 -28.89 0.91
CA ASP A 107 3.42 -29.01 2.29
C ASP A 107 3.55 -27.67 3.03
N SER A 108 3.16 -27.66 4.31
CA SER A 108 3.23 -26.49 5.18
C SER A 108 4.66 -26.00 5.43
N GLU A 109 5.66 -26.89 5.42
CA GLU A 109 7.07 -26.51 5.60
C GLU A 109 7.57 -25.77 4.36
N ALA A 110 7.20 -26.21 3.17
CA ALA A 110 7.55 -25.55 1.92
C ALA A 110 6.94 -24.15 1.83
N LEU A 111 5.69 -23.97 2.26
CA LEU A 111 5.04 -22.66 2.35
C LEU A 111 5.77 -21.76 3.36
N HIS A 112 6.01 -22.24 4.58
CA HIS A 112 6.72 -21.47 5.61
C HIS A 112 8.13 -21.07 5.18
N ALA A 113 8.88 -21.99 4.56
CA ALA A 113 10.21 -21.72 4.03
C ALA A 113 10.19 -20.67 2.91
N ALA A 114 9.18 -20.68 2.03
CA ALA A 114 9.02 -19.67 0.99
C ALA A 114 8.77 -18.28 1.58
N VAL A 115 7.96 -18.18 2.65
CA VAL A 115 7.70 -16.92 3.35
C VAL A 115 8.96 -16.40 4.05
N LEU A 116 9.67 -17.26 4.81
CA LEU A 116 10.91 -16.87 5.49
C LEU A 116 11.97 -16.34 4.53
N ARG A 117 12.04 -16.91 3.32
CA ARG A 117 12.99 -16.51 2.29
C ARG A 117 12.81 -15.06 1.85
N VAL A 118 11.58 -14.59 1.71
CA VAL A 118 11.30 -13.19 1.34
C VAL A 118 11.37 -12.23 2.53
N LEU A 119 11.17 -12.72 3.75
CA LEU A 119 11.28 -11.92 4.97
C LEU A 119 12.73 -11.71 5.44
N GLY A 120 13.62 -12.67 5.18
CA GLY A 120 15.03 -12.62 5.61
C GLY A 120 15.76 -11.34 5.21
N PRO A 121 15.74 -10.93 3.92
CA PRO A 121 16.34 -9.67 3.48
C PRO A 121 15.71 -8.41 4.09
N LEU A 122 14.49 -8.50 4.63
CA LEU A 122 13.80 -7.41 5.30
C LEU A 122 14.14 -7.34 6.80
N GLY A 123 14.92 -8.29 7.33
CA GLY A 123 15.22 -8.41 8.76
C GLY A 123 14.00 -8.77 9.62
N LEU A 124 12.93 -9.30 9.00
CA LEU A 124 11.70 -9.67 9.68
C LEU A 124 11.72 -11.14 10.11
N ARG A 125 11.07 -11.44 11.24
CA ARG A 125 10.99 -12.79 11.80
C ARG A 125 9.56 -13.33 11.78
N LEU A 126 9.44 -14.62 11.49
CA LEU A 126 8.18 -15.37 11.55
C LEU A 126 8.46 -16.78 12.10
N ASP A 127 8.17 -16.99 13.38
CA ASP A 127 8.46 -18.23 14.10
C ASP A 127 7.43 -18.48 15.22
N ARG A 128 7.62 -19.50 16.06
CA ARG A 128 6.67 -19.81 17.13
C ARG A 128 6.57 -18.71 18.21
N ALA A 129 7.61 -17.91 18.40
CA ALA A 129 7.59 -16.80 19.35
C ALA A 129 6.95 -15.53 18.73
N ARG A 130 7.05 -15.38 17.41
CA ARG A 130 6.37 -14.35 16.61
C ARG A 130 5.54 -15.01 15.50
N PRO A 131 4.33 -15.52 15.82
CA PRO A 131 3.53 -16.34 14.91
C PRO A 131 2.73 -15.53 13.88
N TRP A 132 3.03 -14.25 13.70
CA TRP A 132 2.54 -13.45 12.57
C TRP A 132 3.58 -12.41 12.14
N VAL A 133 3.40 -11.88 10.94
CA VAL A 133 4.24 -10.81 10.39
C VAL A 133 3.48 -10.02 9.33
N ASP A 134 3.72 -8.72 9.32
CA ASP A 134 3.35 -7.79 8.24
C ASP A 134 4.63 -7.30 7.58
N ALA A 135 4.66 -7.33 6.24
CA ALA A 135 5.83 -6.94 5.46
C ALA A 135 5.43 -6.20 4.19
N GLN A 136 6.26 -5.25 3.77
CA GLN A 136 6.24 -4.72 2.41
C GLN A 136 7.36 -5.39 1.61
N LEU A 137 6.99 -6.06 0.52
CA LEU A 137 7.92 -6.71 -0.39
C LEU A 137 8.61 -5.66 -1.29
N PRO A 138 9.76 -5.97 -1.90
CA PRO A 138 10.51 -5.01 -2.72
C PRO A 138 9.75 -4.46 -3.95
N ASP A 139 8.72 -5.17 -4.42
CA ASP A 139 7.82 -4.72 -5.49
C ASP A 139 6.72 -3.77 -4.99
N GLY A 140 6.67 -3.49 -3.68
CA GLY A 140 5.67 -2.69 -2.98
C GLY A 140 4.48 -3.51 -2.47
N SER A 141 4.37 -4.79 -2.83
CA SER A 141 3.28 -5.65 -2.42
C SER A 141 3.28 -5.83 -0.90
N ARG A 142 2.10 -5.91 -0.28
CA ARG A 142 1.98 -6.13 1.17
C ARG A 142 1.75 -7.61 1.44
N LEU A 143 2.57 -8.20 2.29
CA LEU A 143 2.46 -9.58 2.74
C LEU A 143 2.05 -9.59 4.22
N HIS A 144 1.02 -10.36 4.53
CA HIS A 144 0.64 -10.75 5.87
C HIS A 144 0.73 -12.27 5.99
N ALA A 145 1.35 -12.80 7.04
CA ALA A 145 1.40 -14.23 7.27
C ALA A 145 1.17 -14.58 8.74
N LEU A 146 0.52 -15.73 8.99
CA LEU A 146 0.38 -16.32 10.33
C LEU A 146 0.84 -17.78 10.35
N LEU A 147 1.28 -18.24 11.52
CA LEU A 147 1.67 -19.61 11.82
C LEU A 147 0.77 -20.25 12.89
N PRO A 148 0.72 -21.59 12.97
CA PRO A 148 0.20 -22.28 14.15
C PRO A 148 0.88 -21.80 15.44
N PRO A 149 0.14 -21.69 16.57
CA PRO A 149 -1.24 -22.12 16.77
C PRO A 149 -2.32 -21.09 16.38
N LEU A 150 -1.94 -19.89 15.90
CA LEU A 150 -2.93 -18.86 15.51
C LEU A 150 -3.74 -19.27 14.27
N ALA A 151 -3.09 -19.99 13.37
CA ALA A 151 -3.72 -20.68 12.24
C ALA A 151 -3.61 -22.20 12.48
N PRO A 152 -4.65 -22.86 13.02
CA PRO A 152 -4.55 -24.25 13.48
C PRO A 152 -4.28 -25.25 12.35
N ASP A 153 -4.73 -24.95 11.14
CA ASP A 153 -4.62 -25.83 9.97
C ASP A 153 -3.29 -25.69 9.21
N GLY A 154 -2.41 -24.76 9.64
CA GLY A 154 -1.10 -24.53 9.03
C GLY A 154 -0.81 -23.06 8.76
N PRO A 155 0.34 -22.75 8.13
CA PRO A 155 0.69 -21.39 7.75
C PRO A 155 -0.33 -20.80 6.76
N VAL A 156 -0.71 -19.55 6.98
CA VAL A 156 -1.58 -18.79 6.06
C VAL A 156 -0.88 -17.52 5.60
N VAL A 157 -1.08 -17.14 4.36
CA VAL A 157 -0.42 -15.97 3.75
C VAL A 157 -1.44 -15.19 2.92
N THR A 158 -1.50 -13.88 3.10
CA THR A 158 -2.24 -12.96 2.24
C THR A 158 -1.27 -11.97 1.64
N ILE A 159 -1.28 -11.83 0.31
CA ILE A 159 -0.44 -10.88 -0.40
C ILE A 159 -1.34 -9.98 -1.22
N ARG A 160 -1.29 -8.68 -0.93
CA ARG A 160 -1.94 -7.67 -1.74
C ARG A 160 -0.92 -7.06 -2.67
N THR A 161 -1.09 -7.33 -3.96
CA THR A 161 -0.16 -6.84 -4.99
C THR A 161 -0.20 -5.32 -5.07
N PHE A 162 0.96 -4.71 -5.16
CA PHE A 162 1.05 -3.28 -5.43
C PHE A 162 0.99 -3.03 -6.93
N ARG A 163 0.00 -2.25 -7.36
CA ARG A 163 -0.18 -1.87 -8.77
C ARG A 163 -0.15 -0.37 -8.93
N ALA A 164 0.94 0.13 -9.48
CA ALA A 164 1.02 1.50 -9.97
C ALA A 164 0.28 1.63 -11.31
N VAL A 165 -1.05 1.48 -11.33
CA VAL A 165 -1.82 1.98 -12.48
C VAL A 165 -2.01 3.46 -12.27
N ALA A 166 -1.13 4.25 -12.88
CA ALA A 166 -1.25 5.70 -12.94
C ALA A 166 -2.46 6.05 -13.82
N HIS A 167 -3.64 6.10 -13.20
CA HIS A 167 -4.82 6.66 -13.85
C HIS A 167 -4.63 8.17 -13.89
N GLY A 168 -4.54 8.75 -15.09
CA GLY A 168 -4.64 10.19 -15.27
C GLY A 168 -6.09 10.66 -15.11
N TRP A 169 -6.29 11.97 -14.96
CA TRP A 169 -7.64 12.55 -14.92
C TRP A 169 -8.50 12.14 -16.11
N GLY A 170 -7.94 12.12 -17.32
CA GLY A 170 -8.66 11.69 -18.52
C GLY A 170 -9.20 10.27 -18.43
N ALA A 171 -8.44 9.32 -17.84
CA ALA A 171 -8.90 7.96 -17.65
C ALA A 171 -10.03 7.85 -16.60
N LEU A 172 -9.98 8.67 -15.53
CA LEU A 172 -11.05 8.72 -14.55
C LEU A 172 -12.32 9.40 -15.07
N ALA A 173 -12.17 10.38 -15.97
CA ALA A 173 -13.28 11.00 -16.69
C ALA A 173 -13.93 10.00 -17.65
N THR A 174 -13.14 9.33 -18.49
CA THR A 174 -13.64 8.32 -19.45
C THR A 174 -14.35 7.16 -18.77
N SER A 175 -13.86 6.71 -17.60
CA SER A 175 -14.51 5.65 -16.82
C SER A 175 -15.73 6.13 -16.02
N GLY A 176 -16.01 7.44 -15.99
CA GLY A 176 -17.05 8.05 -15.15
C GLY A 176 -16.74 8.03 -13.65
N ALA A 177 -15.55 7.57 -13.25
CA ALA A 177 -15.12 7.51 -11.85
C ALA A 177 -15.03 8.92 -11.24
N VAL A 178 -14.53 9.89 -12.01
CA VAL A 178 -14.49 11.30 -11.64
C VAL A 178 -14.98 12.13 -12.83
N PRO A 179 -16.22 12.65 -12.79
CA PRO A 179 -16.72 13.53 -13.84
C PRO A 179 -15.86 14.79 -14.01
N ASP A 180 -15.80 15.36 -15.21
CA ASP A 180 -14.93 16.52 -15.52
C ASP A 180 -15.16 17.70 -14.57
N GLN A 181 -16.42 18.06 -14.31
CA GLN A 181 -16.77 19.12 -13.34
C GLN A 181 -16.21 18.87 -11.93
N VAL A 182 -16.11 17.60 -11.52
CA VAL A 182 -15.54 17.21 -10.22
C VAL A 182 -14.02 17.29 -10.29
N ALA A 183 -13.42 16.85 -11.40
CA ALA A 183 -11.98 17.01 -11.59
C ALA A 183 -11.56 18.48 -11.53
N ASP A 184 -12.28 19.37 -12.20
CA ASP A 184 -12.01 20.82 -12.18
C ASP A 184 -12.16 21.43 -10.79
N LEU A 185 -13.23 21.06 -10.06
CA LEU A 185 -13.42 21.45 -8.67
C LEU A 185 -12.24 21.00 -7.78
N LEU A 186 -11.79 19.76 -7.94
CA LEU A 186 -10.68 19.22 -7.15
C LEU A 186 -9.34 19.87 -7.50
N ARG A 187 -9.10 20.18 -8.78
CA ARG A 187 -7.91 20.96 -9.20
C ARG A 187 -7.92 22.35 -8.58
N ALA A 188 -9.07 23.03 -8.59
CA ALA A 188 -9.23 24.33 -7.96
C ALA A 188 -8.94 24.24 -6.45
N CYS A 189 -9.44 23.21 -5.76
CA CYS A 189 -9.13 22.98 -4.35
C CYS A 189 -7.61 22.85 -4.10
N VAL A 190 -6.90 22.09 -4.94
CA VAL A 190 -5.43 21.95 -4.81
C VAL A 190 -4.73 23.28 -5.07
N ALA A 191 -5.11 24.00 -6.12
CA ALA A 191 -4.53 25.30 -6.49
C ALA A 191 -4.73 26.37 -5.40
N GLU A 192 -5.91 26.38 -4.76
CA GLU A 192 -6.23 27.26 -3.63
C GLU A 192 -5.66 26.78 -2.28
N ARG A 193 -4.85 25.71 -2.27
CA ARG A 193 -4.28 25.12 -1.05
C ARG A 193 -5.34 24.72 -0.01
N ARG A 194 -6.51 24.27 -0.48
CA ARG A 194 -7.54 23.69 0.39
C ARG A 194 -7.05 22.38 0.98
N SER A 195 -7.31 22.16 2.26
CA SER A 195 -7.06 20.90 2.93
C SER A 195 -8.14 19.88 2.56
N VAL A 196 -7.72 18.75 2.00
CA VAL A 196 -8.62 17.75 1.39
C VAL A 196 -8.53 16.41 2.12
N VAL A 197 -9.68 15.91 2.58
CA VAL A 197 -9.81 14.53 3.08
C VAL A 197 -10.50 13.68 2.03
N VAL A 198 -9.84 12.62 1.58
CA VAL A 198 -10.44 11.64 0.68
C VAL A 198 -10.93 10.45 1.50
N CYS A 199 -12.24 10.20 1.51
CA CYS A 199 -12.82 9.10 2.28
C CYS A 199 -13.43 8.00 1.39
N GLY A 200 -13.49 6.78 1.93
CA GLY A 200 -14.01 5.61 1.22
C GLY A 200 -13.66 4.27 1.86
N ARG A 201 -14.39 3.22 1.45
CA ARG A 201 -14.10 1.83 1.85
C ARG A 201 -12.78 1.34 1.23
N THR A 202 -12.31 0.18 1.67
CA THR A 202 -11.13 -0.47 1.07
C THR A 202 -11.36 -0.73 -0.42
N GLY A 203 -10.36 -0.39 -1.24
CA GLY A 203 -10.39 -0.62 -2.68
C GLY A 203 -11.36 0.27 -3.47
N THR A 204 -11.87 1.39 -2.92
CA THR A 204 -12.67 2.37 -3.67
C THR A 204 -11.81 3.34 -4.51
N GLY A 205 -10.49 3.36 -4.34
CA GLY A 205 -9.56 4.22 -5.09
C GLY A 205 -9.07 5.48 -4.37
N LYS A 206 -9.16 5.54 -3.03
CA LYS A 206 -8.70 6.71 -2.23
C LYS A 206 -7.27 7.13 -2.56
N THR A 207 -6.31 6.19 -2.45
CA THR A 207 -4.90 6.45 -2.75
C THR A 207 -4.68 6.86 -4.20
N THR A 208 -5.47 6.31 -5.14
CA THR A 208 -5.41 6.68 -6.56
C THR A 208 -5.83 8.13 -6.77
N LEU A 209 -6.95 8.56 -6.18
CA LEU A 209 -7.37 9.96 -6.25
C LEU A 209 -6.38 10.88 -5.55
N LEU A 210 -5.88 10.50 -4.36
CA LEU A 210 -4.88 11.29 -3.64
C LEU A 210 -3.59 11.47 -4.47
N ASN A 211 -3.12 10.42 -5.16
CA ASN A 211 -1.99 10.52 -6.08
C ASN A 211 -2.22 11.51 -7.24
N LEU A 212 -3.45 11.62 -7.73
CA LEU A 212 -3.80 12.60 -8.75
C LEU A 212 -3.80 14.01 -8.19
N LEU A 213 -4.39 14.23 -7.01
CA LEU A 213 -4.35 15.54 -6.35
C LEU A 213 -2.92 16.00 -6.06
N LEU A 214 -2.04 15.07 -5.65
CA LEU A 214 -0.61 15.34 -5.48
C LEU A 214 0.08 15.80 -6.77
N ALA A 215 -0.36 15.30 -7.92
CA ALA A 215 0.21 15.69 -9.21
C ALA A 215 -0.22 17.09 -9.67
N GLU A 216 -1.24 17.68 -9.04
CA GLU A 216 -1.70 19.05 -9.32
C GLU A 216 -1.01 20.10 -8.42
N ILE A 217 -0.15 19.67 -7.48
CA ILE A 217 0.62 20.59 -6.62
C ILE A 217 1.68 21.30 -7.47
N GLY A 218 1.82 22.62 -7.28
CA GLY A 218 2.76 23.43 -8.05
C GLY A 218 4.23 23.10 -7.77
N ASP A 219 5.09 23.34 -8.76
CA ASP A 219 6.52 22.96 -8.72
C ASP A 219 7.35 23.70 -7.65
N GLN A 220 6.82 24.80 -7.09
CA GLN A 220 7.49 25.63 -6.08
C GLN A 220 7.13 25.23 -4.64
N GLU A 221 6.32 24.18 -4.46
CA GLU A 221 5.87 23.73 -3.15
C GLU A 221 6.67 22.50 -2.68
N ARG A 222 7.26 22.56 -1.48
CA ARG A 222 7.86 21.42 -0.81
C ARG A 222 6.76 20.57 -0.18
N VAL A 223 6.60 19.37 -0.71
CA VAL A 223 5.64 18.39 -0.21
C VAL A 223 6.37 17.35 0.64
N VAL A 224 5.86 17.09 1.85
CA VAL A 224 6.28 15.93 2.66
C VAL A 224 5.15 14.91 2.66
N VAL A 225 5.40 13.76 2.06
CA VAL A 225 4.45 12.63 1.98
C VAL A 225 4.82 11.61 3.06
N ILE A 226 3.85 11.18 3.85
CA ILE A 226 4.02 10.32 5.01
C ILE A 226 3.07 9.13 4.89
N GLU A 227 3.61 7.92 4.91
CA GLU A 227 2.81 6.69 4.69
C GLU A 227 3.21 5.57 5.66
N ASP A 228 2.27 4.70 6.03
CA ASP A 228 2.59 3.44 6.72
C ASP A 228 3.45 2.55 5.82
N ALA A 229 3.05 2.46 4.55
CA ALA A 229 3.80 1.79 3.51
C ALA A 229 3.66 2.59 2.21
N ALA A 230 4.78 2.82 1.54
CA ALA A 230 4.94 3.70 0.39
C ALA A 230 4.05 3.34 -0.82
N GLU A 231 2.82 3.87 -0.90
CA GLU A 231 1.90 3.70 -2.04
C GLU A 231 1.89 4.92 -2.97
N LEU A 232 2.04 6.12 -2.42
CA LEU A 232 1.97 7.36 -3.18
C LEU A 232 3.22 7.52 -4.06
N ARG A 233 3.01 8.02 -5.28
CA ARG A 233 4.05 8.29 -6.29
C ARG A 233 3.89 9.72 -6.79
N PRO A 234 4.15 10.71 -5.92
CA PRO A 234 4.06 12.11 -6.26
C PRO A 234 4.95 12.43 -7.47
N ARG A 235 4.42 13.23 -8.40
CA ARG A 235 5.16 13.72 -9.57
C ARG A 235 5.72 15.13 -9.37
N CYS A 236 5.42 15.77 -8.23
CA CYS A 236 5.92 17.11 -7.95
C CYS A 236 7.46 17.08 -7.78
N PRO A 237 8.19 18.08 -8.31
CA PRO A 237 9.65 18.10 -8.29
C PRO A 237 10.24 18.13 -6.88
N HIS A 238 9.63 18.90 -5.97
CA HIS A 238 10.15 19.12 -4.64
C HIS A 238 9.40 18.25 -3.60
N VAL A 239 9.66 16.94 -3.59
CA VAL A 239 9.01 16.00 -2.67
C VAL A 239 9.97 15.25 -1.75
N VAL A 240 9.59 15.11 -0.49
CA VAL A 240 10.22 14.19 0.47
C VAL A 240 9.22 13.12 0.88
N ARG A 241 9.64 11.86 0.85
CA ARG A 241 8.81 10.71 1.20
C ARG A 241 9.32 10.11 2.51
N LEU A 242 8.43 9.98 3.48
CA LEU A 242 8.66 9.39 4.78
C LEU A 242 7.78 8.15 4.90
N GLU A 243 8.35 7.08 5.44
CA GLU A 243 7.67 5.79 5.57
C GLU A 243 7.83 5.28 6.99
N ALA A 244 6.71 4.84 7.58
CA ALA A 244 6.70 4.24 8.90
C ALA A 244 7.48 2.93 8.87
N ARG A 245 7.98 2.52 10.03
CA ARG A 245 8.74 1.28 10.14
C ARG A 245 8.23 0.50 11.34
N PRO A 246 7.83 -0.78 11.17
CA PRO A 246 7.53 -1.63 12.30
C PRO A 246 8.78 -1.84 13.17
N PRO A 247 8.62 -2.24 14.44
CA PRO A 247 9.77 -2.60 15.25
C PRO A 247 10.53 -3.79 14.65
N ASN A 248 11.82 -3.86 14.92
CA ASN A 248 12.66 -4.98 14.49
C ASN A 248 12.35 -6.29 15.25
N ALA A 249 13.15 -7.32 14.96
CA ALA A 249 13.14 -8.63 15.61
C ALA A 249 13.31 -8.60 17.15
N GLU A 250 13.79 -7.50 17.71
CA GLU A 250 13.99 -7.27 19.15
C GLU A 250 12.94 -6.34 19.77
N GLN A 251 11.87 -5.98 19.03
CA GLN A 251 10.86 -4.99 19.44
C GLN A 251 11.43 -3.56 19.63
N ALA A 252 12.51 -3.23 18.92
CA ALA A 252 13.16 -1.94 18.98
C ALA A 252 13.03 -1.16 17.66
N GLY A 253 13.12 0.16 17.76
CA GLY A 253 13.22 1.04 16.59
C GLY A 253 11.94 1.16 15.74
N GLU A 254 10.78 0.93 16.33
CA GLU A 254 9.51 1.33 15.71
C GLU A 254 9.51 2.83 15.40
N VAL A 255 9.03 3.19 14.21
CA VAL A 255 8.80 4.58 13.80
C VAL A 255 7.37 4.66 13.31
N THR A 256 6.51 5.33 14.07
CA THR A 256 5.09 5.42 13.76
C THR A 256 4.80 6.57 12.79
N LEU A 257 3.61 6.55 12.15
CA LEU A 257 3.11 7.72 11.40
C LEU A 257 3.16 9.00 12.24
N ARG A 258 2.81 8.90 13.52
CA ARG A 258 2.82 10.02 14.45
C ARG A 258 4.22 10.63 14.59
N ASP A 259 5.25 9.78 14.72
CA ASP A 259 6.64 10.23 14.81
C ASP A 259 7.05 10.97 13.54
N LEU A 260 6.66 10.43 12.37
CA LEU A 260 6.98 11.04 11.08
C LEU A 260 6.28 12.38 10.85
N VAL A 261 5.00 12.51 11.24
CA VAL A 261 4.28 13.79 11.17
C VAL A 261 5.01 14.85 11.99
N ARG A 262 5.48 14.51 13.20
CA ARG A 262 6.26 15.43 14.04
C ARG A 262 7.61 15.80 13.42
N GLN A 263 8.28 14.86 12.75
CA GLN A 263 9.53 15.18 12.06
C GLN A 263 9.28 16.05 10.83
N ALA A 264 8.21 15.80 10.08
CA ALA A 264 7.84 16.57 8.90
C ALA A 264 7.67 18.07 9.22
N LEU A 265 7.10 18.42 10.38
CA LEU A 265 6.96 19.81 10.83
C LEU A 265 8.30 20.56 10.96
N ARG A 266 9.43 19.85 11.11
CA ARG A 266 10.78 20.44 11.17
C ARG A 266 11.44 20.58 9.81
N MET A 267 10.80 20.10 8.75
CA MET A 267 11.37 20.02 7.40
C MET A 267 10.93 21.19 6.50
N ARG A 268 10.33 22.24 7.08
CA ARG A 268 9.77 23.40 6.37
C ARG A 268 8.88 22.98 5.19
N PRO A 269 7.87 22.11 5.39
CA PRO A 269 6.97 21.73 4.31
C PRO A 269 6.03 22.88 3.96
N GLU A 270 5.77 23.11 2.68
CA GLU A 270 4.63 23.91 2.24
C GLU A 270 3.33 23.08 2.28
N ARG A 271 3.41 21.75 2.11
CA ARG A 271 2.29 20.82 2.29
C ARG A 271 2.72 19.53 2.98
N ILE A 272 1.84 19.01 3.84
CA ILE A 272 1.98 17.68 4.44
C ILE A 272 0.88 16.79 3.87
N VAL A 273 1.25 15.60 3.44
CA VAL A 273 0.30 14.61 2.91
C VAL A 273 0.47 13.33 3.70
N VAL A 274 -0.61 12.86 4.32
CA VAL A 274 -0.60 11.60 5.07
C VAL A 274 -1.40 10.57 4.28
N GLY A 275 -0.80 9.45 3.91
CA GLY A 275 -1.43 8.46 3.03
C GLY A 275 -2.77 7.96 3.58
N GLU A 276 -2.86 7.69 4.88
CA GLU A 276 -4.12 7.37 5.56
C GLU A 276 -3.99 7.70 7.05
N VAL A 277 -4.99 8.37 7.62
CA VAL A 277 -5.11 8.52 9.09
C VAL A 277 -6.12 7.53 9.64
N ARG A 278 -5.70 6.79 10.66
CA ARG A 278 -6.36 5.65 11.28
C ARG A 278 -6.51 5.82 12.79
N GLY A 279 -5.72 6.68 13.42
CA GLY A 279 -5.69 6.82 14.88
C GLY A 279 -5.04 8.10 15.38
N VAL A 280 -4.13 7.94 16.34
CA VAL A 280 -3.64 9.03 17.20
C VAL A 280 -2.77 10.06 16.48
N GLU A 281 -2.20 9.69 15.33
CA GLU A 281 -1.45 10.59 14.45
C GLU A 281 -2.31 11.74 13.92
N LEU A 282 -3.64 11.60 13.93
CA LEU A 282 -4.55 12.68 13.52
C LEU A 282 -4.33 13.97 14.33
N VAL A 283 -4.02 13.89 15.63
CA VAL A 283 -3.81 15.09 16.44
C VAL A 283 -2.61 15.91 15.94
N ASP A 284 -1.54 15.23 15.55
CA ASP A 284 -0.36 15.90 15.01
C ASP A 284 -0.63 16.47 13.59
N VAL A 285 -1.50 15.84 12.80
CA VAL A 285 -2.00 16.39 11.52
C VAL A 285 -2.86 17.63 11.73
N LEU A 286 -3.78 17.61 12.71
CA LEU A 286 -4.59 18.78 13.06
C LEU A 286 -3.72 19.93 13.60
N GLN A 287 -2.66 19.61 14.34
CA GLN A 287 -1.69 20.60 14.78
C GLN A 287 -0.91 21.21 13.59
N ALA A 288 -0.55 20.41 12.59
CA ALA A 288 0.07 20.91 11.36
C ALA A 288 -0.84 21.94 10.67
N LEU A 289 -2.12 21.59 10.51
CA LEU A 289 -3.14 22.45 9.93
C LEU A 289 -3.30 23.77 10.72
N ALA A 290 -3.38 23.68 12.05
CA ALA A 290 -3.50 24.85 12.92
C ALA A 290 -2.26 25.76 12.93
N THR A 291 -1.09 25.26 12.51
CA THR A 291 0.18 26.00 12.51
C THR A 291 0.56 26.57 11.13
N GLY A 292 -0.40 26.66 10.21
CA GLY A 292 -0.23 27.31 8.91
C GLY A 292 0.27 26.39 7.79
N HIS A 293 0.20 25.07 7.97
CA HIS A 293 0.46 24.10 6.90
C HIS A 293 -0.82 23.88 6.09
N GLU A 294 -1.16 24.86 5.26
CA GLU A 294 -2.30 24.81 4.34
C GLU A 294 -2.15 23.69 3.30
N GLY A 295 -3.25 23.26 2.70
CA GLY A 295 -3.24 22.30 1.61
C GLY A 295 -2.88 20.87 2.05
N CYS A 296 -3.05 20.56 3.34
CA CYS A 296 -2.83 19.21 3.84
C CYS A 296 -3.81 18.24 3.18
N MET A 297 -3.34 17.06 2.80
CA MET A 297 -4.20 16.02 2.23
C MET A 297 -4.07 14.72 3.00
N THR A 298 -5.18 14.02 3.20
CA THR A 298 -5.15 12.69 3.81
C THR A 298 -6.28 11.80 3.31
N THR A 299 -6.18 10.49 3.60
CA THR A 299 -7.30 9.58 3.40
C THR A 299 -7.85 9.03 4.72
N VAL A 300 -9.16 8.76 4.74
CA VAL A 300 -9.88 8.19 5.90
C VAL A 300 -10.85 7.11 5.46
N HIS A 301 -11.01 6.07 6.26
CA HIS A 301 -12.05 5.07 6.05
C HIS A 301 -13.43 5.57 6.53
N ALA A 302 -14.29 5.99 5.62
CA ALA A 302 -15.69 6.34 5.87
C ALA A 302 -16.51 6.16 4.59
N ARG A 303 -17.84 6.14 4.66
CA ARG A 303 -18.72 5.99 3.47
C ARG A 303 -19.24 7.32 2.93
N ALA A 304 -19.22 8.36 3.75
CA ALA A 304 -19.72 9.69 3.42
C ALA A 304 -18.91 10.76 4.17
N ALA A 305 -19.09 12.02 3.77
CA ALA A 305 -18.38 13.14 4.37
C ALA A 305 -18.66 13.30 5.87
N ASP A 306 -19.92 13.27 6.31
CA ASP A 306 -20.27 13.39 7.73
C ASP A 306 -19.72 12.24 8.57
N GLU A 307 -19.70 11.02 8.03
CA GLU A 307 -19.09 9.86 8.70
C GLU A 307 -17.58 10.03 8.86
N ALA A 308 -16.91 10.63 7.87
CA ALA A 308 -15.48 10.93 7.97
C ALA A 308 -15.20 11.92 9.10
N LEU A 309 -16.01 12.99 9.22
CA LEU A 309 -15.89 13.97 10.30
C LEU A 309 -16.09 13.32 11.67
N VAL A 310 -17.16 12.54 11.85
CA VAL A 310 -17.41 11.80 13.12
C VAL A 310 -16.26 10.84 13.46
N ARG A 311 -15.71 10.16 12.46
CA ARG A 311 -14.59 9.24 12.69
C ARG A 311 -13.32 9.98 13.10
N MET A 312 -13.04 11.14 12.50
CA MET A 312 -11.93 12.00 12.87
C MET A 312 -12.11 12.59 14.27
N GLU A 313 -13.33 12.98 14.67
CA GLU A 313 -13.65 13.34 16.06
C GLU A 313 -13.30 12.19 17.02
N GLY A 314 -13.70 10.96 16.67
CA GLY A 314 -13.39 9.75 17.45
C GLY A 314 -11.89 9.46 17.58
N MET A 315 -11.13 9.60 16.50
CA MET A 315 -9.66 9.45 16.53
C MET A 315 -9.01 10.51 17.45
N ALA A 316 -9.46 11.76 17.36
CA ALA A 316 -8.95 12.84 18.20
C ALA A 316 -9.25 12.59 19.69
N LEU A 317 -10.46 12.08 20.00
CA LEU A 317 -10.85 11.68 21.35
C LEU A 317 -9.95 10.56 21.90
N LEU A 318 -9.70 9.51 21.12
CA LEU A 318 -8.81 8.42 21.50
C LEU A 318 -7.37 8.89 21.73
N ALA A 319 -6.96 9.96 21.04
CA ALA A 319 -5.67 10.60 21.21
C ALA A 319 -5.60 11.57 22.41
N GLY A 320 -6.70 11.73 23.16
CA GLY A 320 -6.78 12.56 24.36
C GLY A 320 -7.18 14.01 24.13
N LEU A 321 -7.61 14.39 22.92
CA LEU A 321 -8.10 15.74 22.63
C LEU A 321 -9.57 15.88 23.06
N PRO A 322 -9.95 16.89 23.87
CA PRO A 322 -11.36 17.12 24.20
C PRO A 322 -12.21 17.35 22.95
N LEU A 323 -13.45 16.84 22.93
CA LEU A 323 -14.32 16.89 21.75
C LEU A 323 -14.48 18.31 21.18
N ALA A 324 -14.67 19.31 22.05
CA ALA A 324 -14.80 20.70 21.63
C ALA A 324 -13.53 21.21 20.93
N ALA A 325 -12.35 20.85 21.43
CA ALA A 325 -11.07 21.19 20.79
C ALA A 325 -10.86 20.45 19.47
N ALA A 326 -11.24 19.17 19.41
CA ALA A 326 -11.19 18.39 18.17
C ALA A 326 -12.07 19.02 17.08
N ARG A 327 -13.32 19.36 17.42
CA ARG A 327 -14.24 20.05 16.51
C ARG A 327 -13.72 21.39 16.04
N ALA A 328 -13.19 22.21 16.96
CA ALA A 328 -12.61 23.50 16.61
C ALA A 328 -11.43 23.35 15.64
N GLN A 329 -10.52 22.40 15.89
CA GLN A 329 -9.37 22.16 15.01
C GLN A 329 -9.79 21.60 13.64
N LEU A 330 -10.75 20.68 13.60
CA LEU A 330 -11.29 20.14 12.35
C LEU A 330 -12.02 21.20 11.52
N ALA A 331 -12.82 22.06 12.16
CA ALA A 331 -13.55 23.15 11.50
C ALA A 331 -12.63 24.18 10.86
N VAL A 332 -11.46 24.44 11.47
CA VAL A 332 -10.49 25.41 10.97
C VAL A 332 -9.51 24.78 9.99
N GLY A 333 -9.12 23.53 10.22
CA GLY A 333 -8.05 22.87 9.47
C GLY A 333 -8.50 22.13 8.22
N LEU A 334 -9.76 21.70 8.14
CA LEU A 334 -10.27 20.95 6.99
C LEU A 334 -11.20 21.81 6.15
N ASP A 335 -10.97 21.83 4.84
CA ASP A 335 -11.82 22.58 3.91
C ASP A 335 -12.81 21.64 3.20
N VAL A 336 -12.33 20.52 2.66
CA VAL A 336 -13.10 19.68 1.74
C VAL A 336 -12.99 18.20 2.08
N VAL A 337 -14.11 17.49 2.02
CA VAL A 337 -14.17 16.03 2.07
C VAL A 337 -14.69 15.46 0.75
N VAL A 338 -13.97 14.50 0.20
CA VAL A 338 -14.29 13.82 -1.06
C VAL A 338 -14.59 12.36 -0.75
N ALA A 339 -15.85 11.92 -0.91
CA ALA A 339 -16.24 10.54 -0.65
C ALA A 339 -16.24 9.71 -1.93
N LEU A 340 -15.61 8.53 -1.87
CA LEU A 340 -15.61 7.52 -2.92
C LEU A 340 -16.40 6.29 -2.48
N SER A 341 -17.16 5.73 -3.41
CA SER A 341 -17.92 4.49 -3.19
C SER A 341 -17.83 3.53 -4.37
N ARG A 342 -18.37 2.33 -4.19
CA ARG A 342 -18.62 1.35 -5.25
C ARG A 342 -20.07 1.46 -5.69
N GLY A 343 -20.28 1.63 -7.00
CA GLY A 343 -21.57 1.58 -7.66
C GLY A 343 -21.94 0.17 -8.13
N PRO A 344 -23.12 0.04 -8.76
CA PRO A 344 -23.53 -1.19 -9.44
C PRO A 344 -22.49 -1.65 -10.46
N GLY A 345 -22.37 -2.96 -10.66
CA GLY A 345 -21.44 -3.55 -11.63
C GLY A 345 -19.96 -3.35 -11.29
N GLY A 346 -19.62 -3.05 -10.03
CA GLY A 346 -18.24 -2.90 -9.58
C GLY A 346 -17.59 -1.55 -9.93
N ARG A 347 -18.34 -0.61 -10.54
CA ARG A 347 -17.86 0.75 -10.83
C ARG A 347 -17.40 1.44 -9.54
N ARG A 348 -16.35 2.24 -9.62
CA ARG A 348 -15.77 2.99 -8.49
C ARG A 348 -15.67 4.45 -8.87
N GLY A 349 -15.95 5.34 -7.93
CA GLY A 349 -15.86 6.77 -8.22
C GLY A 349 -16.25 7.66 -7.06
N VAL A 350 -16.05 8.97 -7.28
CA VAL A 350 -16.48 10.02 -6.36
C VAL A 350 -18.00 10.06 -6.34
N VAL A 351 -18.59 10.05 -5.16
CA VAL A 351 -20.05 10.12 -4.92
C VAL A 351 -20.48 11.40 -4.23
N GLN A 352 -19.54 12.09 -3.56
CA GLN A 352 -19.80 13.33 -2.84
C GLN A 352 -18.52 14.17 -2.79
N VAL A 353 -18.64 15.48 -3.00
CA VAL A 353 -17.65 16.49 -2.62
C VAL A 353 -18.38 17.46 -1.72
N ALA A 354 -17.89 17.64 -0.50
CA ALA A 354 -18.53 18.48 0.50
C ALA A 354 -17.52 19.40 1.17
N GLU A 355 -17.93 20.63 1.42
CA GLU A 355 -17.20 21.61 2.21
C GLU A 355 -17.48 21.37 3.69
N VAL A 356 -16.46 21.46 4.53
CA VAL A 356 -16.60 21.39 5.98
C VAL A 356 -17.08 22.75 6.48
N ALA A 357 -18.27 22.78 7.08
CA ALA A 357 -18.84 23.99 7.66
C ALA A 357 -18.92 23.86 9.18
N PRO A 358 -18.44 24.86 9.95
CA PRO A 358 -18.75 24.94 11.36
C PRO A 358 -20.26 25.15 11.52
N ARG A 359 -20.94 24.22 12.18
CA ARG A 359 -22.27 24.49 12.74
C ARG A 359 -22.08 25.36 13.99
N ALA A 360 -23.07 26.18 14.34
CA ALA A 360 -23.03 27.15 15.45
C ALA A 360 -22.32 26.63 16.72
N ALA A 361 -21.80 27.55 17.54
CA ALA A 361 -20.98 27.28 18.73
C ALA A 361 -21.37 25.97 19.46
N ASP A 362 -20.39 25.06 19.57
CA ASP A 362 -20.43 23.74 20.21
C ASP A 362 -21.23 22.61 19.50
N GLY A 363 -21.84 22.89 18.35
CA GLY A 363 -22.55 21.90 17.53
C GLY A 363 -21.63 20.86 16.85
N PRO A 364 -22.19 19.72 16.39
CA PRO A 364 -21.44 18.77 15.57
C PRO A 364 -21.03 19.43 14.25
N LEU A 365 -19.86 19.05 13.72
CA LEU A 365 -19.44 19.47 12.39
C LEU A 365 -20.45 18.97 11.35
N SER A 366 -20.60 19.74 10.27
CA SER A 366 -21.45 19.36 9.15
C SER A 366 -20.70 19.49 7.83
N ALA A 367 -20.94 18.56 6.92
CA ALA A 367 -20.48 18.66 5.56
C ALA A 367 -21.60 19.22 4.65
N ARG A 368 -21.35 20.34 3.97
CA ARG A 368 -22.27 20.90 2.97
C ARG A 368 -21.87 20.43 1.58
N ASP A 369 -22.77 19.78 0.86
CA ASP A 369 -22.48 19.29 -0.48
C ASP A 369 -22.17 20.43 -1.45
N LEU A 370 -20.99 20.37 -2.06
CA LEU A 370 -20.63 21.13 -3.26
C LEU A 370 -21.05 20.35 -4.51
N TRP A 371 -20.99 19.01 -4.42
CA TRP A 371 -21.39 18.11 -5.48
C TRP A 371 -21.83 16.77 -4.90
N ARG A 372 -22.87 16.17 -5.48
CA ARG A 372 -23.32 14.81 -5.16
C ARG A 372 -23.66 14.07 -6.44
N ARG A 373 -23.23 12.81 -6.51
CA ARG A 373 -23.55 11.94 -7.64
C ARG A 373 -25.04 11.62 -7.67
N SER A 374 -25.70 11.94 -8.78
CA SER A 374 -27.10 11.57 -9.04
C SER A 374 -27.23 10.20 -9.71
N SER A 375 -26.32 9.85 -10.63
CA SER A 375 -26.29 8.58 -11.36
C SER A 375 -24.88 8.01 -11.54
N TRP A 376 -24.81 6.70 -11.77
CA TRP A 376 -23.60 6.01 -12.24
C TRP A 376 -23.55 5.88 -13.76
N ASP A 377 -24.65 6.24 -14.42
CA ASP A 377 -24.84 6.27 -15.88
C ASP A 377 -24.27 7.54 -16.48
#